data_AF-A0AAU4C215-F1
#
_entry.id   AF-A0AAU4C215-F1
#
_cell.length_a   1.000
_cell.length_b   1.000
_cell.length_c   1.000
_cell.angle_alpha   90.00
_cell.angle_beta   90.00
_cell.angle_gamma   90.00
#
_symmetry.space_group_name_H-M   'P 1'
#
loop_
_entity.id
_entity.type
_entity.pdbx_description
1 polymer ?
#
loop_
_entity_poly.entity_id
_entity_poly.type
_entity_poly.pdbx_seq_one_letter_code
_entity_poly.pdbx_strand_id
1 'polypeptide(L)'
;MTSFQQRKAIGDAHERHVAEQLTERGWQVDFWGQGQLSRALQCALRETDSSIRWFPDLIAAKAEDLVLIDCKGGVTSRRTGRHAVERAAVLAHLQLVAWTQLPVYYVFDGLDAWSPYDVLAAGQKGPHSIAGSGAPYFLISAQGARRFDDLFGTPDVAQVGIAS
;
A
#
# COMPACT_ATOMS: atom_id res chain seq x y z
N MET A 1 4.33 -14.49 -19.46
CA MET A 1 4.84 -13.82 -18.24
C MET A 1 4.88 -12.33 -18.50
N THR A 2 4.27 -11.50 -17.66
CA THR A 2 4.38 -10.03 -17.77
C THR A 2 5.80 -9.59 -17.42
N SER A 3 6.38 -8.69 -18.22
CA SER A 3 7.75 -8.21 -17.99
C SER A 3 7.85 -7.40 -16.68
N PHE A 4 9.06 -7.26 -16.13
CA PHE A 4 9.30 -6.40 -14.97
C PHE A 4 8.82 -4.96 -15.20
N GLN A 5 9.03 -4.44 -16.41
CA GLN A 5 8.56 -3.10 -16.81
C GLN A 5 7.02 -3.00 -16.78
N GLN A 6 6.30 -4.02 -17.23
CA GLN A 6 4.84 -4.06 -17.16
C GLN A 6 4.34 -4.12 -15.71
N ARG A 7 4.98 -4.92 -14.85
CA ARG A 7 4.62 -4.97 -13.42
C ARG A 7 4.88 -3.64 -12.72
N LYS A 8 5.99 -2.96 -13.06
CA LYS A 8 6.28 -1.62 -12.54
C LYS A 8 5.22 -0.60 -12.99
N ALA A 9 4.88 -0.58 -14.28
CA ALA A 9 3.88 0.34 -14.80
C ALA A 9 2.49 0.15 -14.15
N ILE A 10 2.12 -1.10 -13.82
CA ILE A 10 0.89 -1.40 -13.07
C ILE A 10 0.99 -0.87 -11.63
N GLY A 11 2.12 -1.06 -10.94
CA GLY A 11 2.36 -0.50 -9.60
C GLY A 11 2.29 1.02 -9.60
N ASP A 12 3.05 1.69 -10.48
CA ASP A 12 3.08 3.15 -10.60
C ASP A 12 1.70 3.73 -10.97
N ALA A 13 0.86 2.98 -11.69
CA ALA A 13 -0.52 3.37 -11.99
C ALA A 13 -1.44 3.22 -10.78
N HIS A 14 -1.28 2.15 -9.99
CA HIS A 14 -2.05 1.94 -8.77
C HIS A 14 -1.71 2.98 -7.70
N GLU A 15 -0.43 3.29 -7.49
CA GLU A 15 -0.01 4.35 -6.56
C GLU A 15 -0.63 5.71 -6.91
N ARG A 16 -0.61 6.08 -8.19
CA ARG A 16 -1.26 7.31 -8.67
C ARG A 16 -2.77 7.28 -8.44
N HIS A 17 -3.42 6.16 -8.74
CA HIS A 17 -4.86 6.03 -8.51
C HIS A 17 -5.24 6.18 -7.03
N VAL A 18 -4.47 5.58 -6.11
CA VAL A 18 -4.70 5.74 -4.67
C VAL A 18 -4.49 7.20 -4.24
N ALA A 19 -3.45 7.86 -4.74
CA ALA A 19 -3.21 9.27 -4.47
C ALA A 19 -4.38 10.16 -4.95
N GLU A 20 -4.88 9.93 -6.16
CA GLU A 20 -6.07 10.62 -6.70
C GLU A 20 -7.30 10.41 -5.80
N GLN A 21 -7.56 9.16 -5.38
CA GLN A 21 -8.70 8.84 -4.52
C GLN A 21 -8.61 9.52 -3.14
N LEU A 22 -7.42 9.65 -2.56
CA LEU A 22 -7.20 10.41 -1.33
C LEU A 22 -7.46 11.91 -1.55
N THR A 23 -6.94 12.48 -2.65
CA THR A 23 -7.13 13.90 -2.99
C THR A 23 -8.60 14.25 -3.22
N GLU A 24 -9.37 13.39 -3.89
CA GLU A 24 -10.83 13.54 -4.06
C GLU A 24 -11.59 13.56 -2.72
N ARG A 25 -10.99 12.99 -1.66
CA ARG A 25 -11.51 12.98 -0.29
C ARG A 25 -10.92 14.10 0.58
N GLY A 26 -10.20 15.04 -0.02
CA GLY A 26 -9.64 16.21 0.65
C GLY A 26 -8.34 15.95 1.41
N TRP A 27 -7.63 14.87 1.12
CA TRP A 27 -6.29 14.63 1.66
C TRP A 27 -5.23 15.31 0.79
N GLN A 28 -4.23 15.90 1.44
CA GLN A 28 -2.96 16.26 0.79
C GLN A 28 -2.08 15.02 0.74
N VAL A 29 -1.45 14.74 -0.40
CA VAL A 29 -0.72 13.48 -0.62
C VAL A 29 0.60 13.74 -1.32
N ASP A 30 1.67 13.16 -0.79
CA ASP A 30 2.98 13.13 -1.43
C ASP A 30 3.45 11.68 -1.64
N PHE A 31 4.17 11.46 -2.74
CA PHE A 31 4.92 10.23 -2.94
C PHE A 31 6.19 10.27 -2.10
N TRP A 32 6.46 9.21 -1.33
CA TRP A 32 7.53 9.21 -0.32
C TRP A 32 8.44 7.98 -0.39
N GLY A 33 7.91 6.82 -0.76
CA GLY A 33 8.59 5.54 -0.65
C GLY A 33 9.72 5.28 -1.66
N GLN A 34 10.10 4.00 -1.79
CA GLN A 34 11.22 3.58 -2.63
C GLN A 34 11.09 4.02 -4.10
N GLY A 35 9.88 4.22 -4.61
CA GLY A 35 9.62 4.72 -5.95
C GLY A 35 10.31 6.04 -6.28
N GLN A 36 10.56 6.87 -5.25
CA GLN A 36 11.24 8.17 -5.38
C GLN A 36 12.77 8.06 -5.44
N LEU A 37 13.33 6.93 -5.00
CA LEU A 37 14.77 6.72 -4.98
C LEU A 37 15.30 6.39 -6.37
N SER A 38 16.52 6.82 -6.65
CA SER A 38 17.22 6.42 -7.87
C SER A 38 17.39 4.90 -7.92
N ARG A 39 17.46 4.33 -9.13
CA ARG A 39 17.65 2.88 -9.31
C ARG A 39 18.90 2.36 -8.58
N ALA A 40 19.97 3.15 -8.54
CA ALA A 40 21.20 2.78 -7.85
C ALA A 40 20.97 2.61 -6.34
N LEU A 41 20.24 3.53 -5.71
CA LEU A 41 19.88 3.44 -4.29
C LEU A 41 18.90 2.30 -4.01
N GLN A 42 17.91 2.09 -4.89
CA GLN A 42 17.00 0.95 -4.77
C GLN A 42 17.77 -0.39 -4.82
N CYS A 43 18.76 -0.52 -5.70
CA CYS A 43 19.63 -1.69 -5.75
C CYS A 43 20.47 -1.82 -4.48
N ALA A 44 21.13 -0.75 -4.03
CA ALA A 44 21.94 -0.79 -2.81
C ALA A 44 21.12 -1.19 -1.57
N LEU A 45 19.91 -0.65 -1.40
CA LEU A 45 19.03 -1.01 -0.29
C LEU A 45 18.60 -2.48 -0.30
N ARG A 46 18.48 -3.11 -1.48
CA ARG A 46 18.13 -4.54 -1.59
C ARG A 46 19.20 -5.47 -1.04
N GLU A 47 20.46 -5.01 -1.01
CA GLU A 47 21.59 -5.74 -0.45
C GLU A 47 21.72 -5.56 1.06
N THR A 48 20.80 -4.83 1.70
CA THR A 48 20.77 -4.61 3.15
C THR A 48 19.55 -5.27 3.77
N ASP A 49 19.64 -5.58 5.07
CA ASP A 49 18.50 -6.01 5.89
C ASP A 49 17.69 -4.82 6.46
N SER A 50 17.93 -3.59 5.95
CA SER A 50 17.28 -2.39 6.48
C SER A 50 15.78 -2.35 6.18
N SER A 51 14.99 -1.96 7.19
CA SER A 51 13.54 -1.75 7.05
C SER A 51 13.21 -0.56 6.13
N ILE A 52 14.16 0.33 5.85
CA ILE A 52 14.03 1.45 4.90
C ILE A 52 13.63 0.94 3.50
N ARG A 53 14.00 -0.31 3.18
CA ARG A 53 13.57 -0.94 1.93
C ARG A 53 12.04 -1.03 1.79
N TRP A 54 11.33 -1.04 2.91
CA TRP A 54 9.88 -1.18 3.00
C TRP A 54 9.24 0.13 3.44
N PHE A 55 9.77 1.28 3.02
CA PHE A 55 9.08 2.53 3.30
C PHE A 55 7.80 2.64 2.46
N PRO A 56 6.66 3.03 3.06
CA PRO A 56 5.39 3.16 2.36
C PRO A 56 5.47 4.11 1.17
N ASP A 57 4.68 3.83 0.15
CA ASP A 57 4.72 4.54 -1.13
C ASP A 57 4.26 6.00 -1.00
N LEU A 58 3.24 6.26 -0.18
CA LEU A 58 2.63 7.57 0.00
C LEU A 58 2.61 7.99 1.47
N ILE A 59 2.61 9.31 1.68
CA ILE A 59 2.25 9.96 2.93
C ILE A 59 1.08 10.91 2.67
N ALA A 60 0.08 10.91 3.54
CA ALA A 60 -1.12 11.71 3.36
C ALA A 60 -1.55 12.41 4.64
N ALA A 61 -2.01 13.65 4.52
CA ALA A 61 -2.45 14.49 5.63
C ALA A 61 -3.85 15.07 5.38
N LYS A 62 -4.68 15.12 6.43
CA LYS A 62 -5.98 15.80 6.43
C LYS A 62 -6.31 16.27 7.85
N ALA A 63 -6.51 17.58 8.02
CA ALA A 63 -6.67 18.19 9.34
C ALA A 63 -5.53 17.79 10.29
N GLU A 64 -5.83 17.12 11.41
CA GLU A 64 -4.84 16.64 12.38
C GLU A 64 -4.32 15.23 12.09
N ASP A 65 -4.89 14.54 11.09
CA ASP A 65 -4.50 13.18 10.73
C ASP A 65 -3.31 13.17 9.75
N LEU A 66 -2.33 12.31 10.03
CA LEU A 66 -1.19 12.00 9.17
C LEU A 66 -1.05 10.48 9.07
N VAL A 67 -1.07 9.95 7.85
CA VAL A 67 -1.07 8.50 7.60
C VAL A 67 -0.04 8.12 6.55
N LEU A 68 0.43 6.88 6.64
CA LEU A 68 1.34 6.27 5.67
C LEU A 68 0.60 5.19 4.89
N ILE A 69 0.80 5.15 3.57
CA ILE A 69 0.05 4.25 2.69
C ILE A 69 1.02 3.48 1.80
N ASP A 70 0.91 2.16 1.85
CA ASP A 70 1.66 1.24 1.01
C ASP A 70 0.70 0.61 0.00
N CYS A 71 0.94 0.87 -1.28
CA CYS A 71 0.07 0.52 -2.38
C CYS A 71 0.38 -0.90 -2.87
N LYS A 72 -0.59 -1.79 -2.74
CA LYS A 72 -0.45 -3.20 -3.14
C LYS A 72 -1.22 -3.47 -4.43
N GLY A 73 -0.56 -3.18 -5.54
CA GLY A 73 -1.06 -3.46 -6.88
C GLY A 73 -0.93 -4.95 -7.24
N GLY A 74 -1.95 -5.54 -7.88
CA GLY A 74 -1.85 -6.88 -8.42
C GLY A 74 -3.16 -7.62 -8.69
N VAL A 75 -3.37 -7.97 -9.96
CA VAL A 75 -4.54 -8.72 -10.50
C VAL A 75 -4.85 -10.03 -9.76
N THR A 76 -3.88 -10.62 -9.06
CA THR A 76 -4.02 -11.94 -8.41
C THR A 76 -5.14 -11.96 -7.36
N SER A 77 -5.34 -10.87 -6.61
CA SER A 77 -6.37 -10.81 -5.56
C SER A 77 -7.78 -10.90 -6.14
N ARG A 78 -8.03 -10.25 -7.28
CA ARG A 78 -9.33 -10.29 -7.99
C ARG A 78 -9.72 -11.70 -8.44
N ARG A 79 -8.74 -12.58 -8.70
CA ARG A 79 -9.00 -13.96 -9.14
C ARG A 79 -9.16 -14.95 -7.99
N THR A 80 -8.48 -14.73 -6.87
CA THR A 80 -8.43 -15.69 -5.75
C THR A 80 -9.23 -15.26 -4.53
N GLY A 81 -9.69 -14.00 -4.47
CA GLY A 81 -10.31 -13.40 -3.29
C GLY A 81 -9.33 -13.20 -2.13
N ARG A 82 -8.02 -13.27 -2.38
CA ARG A 82 -6.97 -13.15 -1.35
C ARG A 82 -5.89 -12.16 -1.76
N HIS A 83 -5.51 -11.29 -0.84
CA HIS A 83 -4.35 -10.42 -1.01
C HIS A 83 -3.10 -11.11 -0.50
N ALA A 84 -1.96 -10.72 -1.06
CA ALA A 84 -0.65 -11.22 -0.67
C ALA A 84 0.22 -10.04 -0.22
N VAL A 85 0.80 -10.15 0.98
CA VAL A 85 1.73 -9.15 1.52
C VAL A 85 3.00 -9.87 1.99
N GLU A 86 4.17 -9.37 1.62
CA GLU A 86 5.44 -9.97 2.06
C GLU A 86 5.59 -9.86 3.57
N ARG A 87 5.94 -10.96 4.25
CA ARG A 87 6.09 -10.99 5.71
C ARG A 87 7.13 -9.98 6.20
N ALA A 88 8.20 -9.78 5.43
CA ALA A 88 9.24 -8.79 5.74
C ALA A 88 8.69 -7.36 5.73
N ALA A 89 7.81 -7.03 4.76
CA ALA A 89 7.14 -5.73 4.70
C ALA A 89 6.23 -5.51 5.92
N VAL A 90 5.45 -6.53 6.33
CA VAL A 90 4.59 -6.44 7.53
C VAL A 90 5.39 -6.16 8.78
N LEU A 91 6.49 -6.88 8.99
CA LEU A 91 7.35 -6.65 10.16
C LEU A 91 7.99 -5.26 10.14
N ALA A 92 8.49 -4.82 8.98
CA ALA A 92 9.05 -3.48 8.83
C ALA A 92 8.02 -2.38 9.11
N HIS A 93 6.77 -2.55 8.65
CA HIS A 93 5.72 -1.56 8.88
C HIS A 93 5.22 -1.56 10.32
N LEU A 94 5.18 -2.71 11.00
CA LEU A 94 4.90 -2.77 12.44
C LEU A 94 5.97 -2.02 13.25
N GLN A 95 7.24 -2.19 12.89
CA GLN A 95 8.33 -1.41 13.49
C GLN A 95 8.15 0.08 13.19
N LEU A 96 7.83 0.43 11.94
CA LEU A 96 7.59 1.81 11.51
C LEU A 96 6.51 2.49 12.36
N VAL A 97 5.33 1.87 12.47
CA VAL A 97 4.24 2.35 13.34
C VAL A 97 4.72 2.53 14.78
N ALA A 98 5.50 1.59 15.32
CA ALA A 98 5.95 1.65 16.71
C ALA A 98 6.87 2.85 17.01
N TRP A 99 7.71 3.29 16.06
CA TRP A 99 8.64 4.39 16.30
C TRP A 99 8.12 5.75 15.80
N THR A 100 7.33 5.78 14.72
CA THR A 100 6.75 7.04 14.21
C THR A 100 5.45 7.41 14.88
N GLN A 101 4.74 6.43 15.46
CA GLN A 101 3.35 6.54 15.92
C GLN A 101 2.36 6.91 14.80
N LEU A 102 2.78 6.83 13.53
CA LEU A 102 1.91 7.09 12.39
C LEU A 102 1.27 5.78 11.93
N PRO A 103 -0.06 5.75 11.69
CA PRO A 103 -0.72 4.57 11.17
C PRO A 103 -0.23 4.28 9.74
N VAL A 104 -0.06 2.99 9.45
CA VAL A 104 0.26 2.48 8.11
C VAL A 104 -0.92 1.68 7.59
N TYR A 105 -1.29 1.88 6.33
CA TYR A 105 -2.33 1.12 5.64
C TYR A 105 -1.81 0.50 4.35
N TYR A 106 -2.11 -0.77 4.14
CA TYR A 106 -2.01 -1.41 2.84
C TYR A 106 -3.27 -1.13 2.04
N VAL A 107 -3.16 -0.51 0.86
CA VAL A 107 -4.30 -0.23 -0.02
C VAL A 107 -4.18 -1.04 -1.30
N PHE A 108 -5.19 -1.87 -1.58
CA PHE A 108 -5.20 -2.78 -2.72
C PHE A 108 -6.03 -2.24 -3.91
N ASP A 109 -5.94 -2.92 -5.06
CA ASP A 109 -6.64 -2.55 -6.31
C ASP A 109 -8.17 -2.38 -6.19
N GLY A 110 -8.79 -2.88 -5.12
CA GLY A 110 -10.23 -2.73 -4.83
C GLY A 110 -10.56 -1.54 -3.93
N LEU A 111 -9.56 -0.72 -3.59
CA LEU A 111 -9.62 0.29 -2.52
C LEU A 111 -10.02 -0.30 -1.16
N ASP A 112 -9.75 -1.57 -0.98
CA ASP A 112 -9.84 -2.23 0.31
C ASP A 112 -8.51 -2.08 1.05
N ALA A 113 -8.58 -1.97 2.38
CA ALA A 113 -7.43 -1.57 3.19
C ALA A 113 -7.25 -2.41 4.46
N TRP A 114 -6.00 -2.71 4.78
CA TRP A 114 -5.59 -3.45 5.98
C TRP A 114 -4.46 -2.71 6.72
N SER A 115 -4.45 -2.76 8.06
CA SER A 115 -3.26 -2.34 8.81
C SER A 115 -2.24 -3.48 8.87
N PRO A 116 -0.94 -3.20 9.11
CA PRO A 116 0.05 -4.24 9.36
C PRO A 116 -0.31 -5.22 10.49
N TYR A 117 -0.93 -4.72 11.55
CA TYR A 117 -1.38 -5.58 12.65
C TYR A 117 -2.49 -6.53 12.21
N ASP A 118 -3.47 -6.02 11.48
CA ASP A 118 -4.59 -6.83 10.98
C ASP A 118 -4.10 -7.90 9.99
N VAL A 119 -3.11 -7.57 9.13
CA VAL A 119 -2.46 -8.56 8.25
C VAL A 119 -1.71 -9.62 9.04
N LEU A 120 -0.99 -9.24 10.10
CA LEU A 120 -0.28 -10.20 10.96
C LEU A 120 -1.27 -11.14 11.68
N ALA A 121 -2.39 -10.61 12.16
CA ALA A 121 -3.38 -11.35 12.92
C ALA A 121 -4.23 -12.29 12.04
N ALA A 122 -4.66 -11.82 10.87
CA ALA A 122 -5.54 -12.58 9.97
C ALA A 122 -4.78 -13.40 8.90
N GLY A 123 -3.49 -13.13 8.71
CA GLY A 123 -2.67 -13.69 7.63
C GLY A 123 -2.38 -15.17 7.77
N GLN A 124 -2.71 -15.95 6.74
CA GLN A 124 -2.23 -17.33 6.60
C GLN A 124 -0.84 -17.35 5.98
N LYS A 125 0.04 -18.25 6.42
CA LYS A 125 1.36 -18.42 5.81
C LYS A 125 1.21 -18.91 4.36
N GLY A 126 1.59 -18.07 3.42
CA GLY A 126 1.63 -18.37 1.99
C GLY A 126 2.97 -19.00 1.56
N PRO A 127 3.06 -19.42 0.28
CA PRO A 127 4.30 -19.94 -0.29
C PRO A 127 5.39 -18.87 -0.32
N HIS A 128 6.65 -19.31 -0.40
CA HIS A 128 7.76 -18.42 -0.75
C HIS A 128 7.60 -17.96 -2.20
N SER A 129 7.82 -16.67 -2.47
CA SER A 129 7.83 -16.21 -3.87
C SER A 129 9.16 -16.47 -4.52
N ILE A 130 9.08 -16.82 -5.80
CA ILE A 130 10.20 -16.88 -6.75
C ILE A 130 10.59 -15.50 -7.33
N ALA A 131 9.87 -14.43 -6.94
CA ALA A 131 10.11 -13.05 -7.35
C ALA A 131 9.97 -12.07 -6.15
N GLY A 132 10.75 -10.99 -6.10
CA GLY A 132 10.73 -10.04 -4.98
C GLY A 132 11.86 -10.29 -3.99
N SER A 133 11.61 -10.16 -2.69
CA SER A 133 12.65 -10.40 -1.65
C SER A 133 12.92 -11.88 -1.35
N GLY A 134 12.11 -12.81 -1.90
CA GLY A 134 12.17 -14.24 -1.54
C GLY A 134 11.50 -14.56 -0.19
N ALA A 135 10.99 -13.54 0.52
CA ALA A 135 10.28 -13.72 1.77
C ALA A 135 8.96 -14.50 1.55
N PRO A 136 8.52 -15.28 2.55
CA PRO A 136 7.17 -15.82 2.58
C PRO A 136 6.13 -14.69 2.61
N TYR A 137 4.93 -14.96 2.10
CA TYR A 137 3.81 -14.01 2.09
C TYR A 137 2.83 -14.35 3.21
N PHE A 138 2.12 -13.35 3.71
CA PHE A 138 0.81 -13.53 4.30
C PHE A 138 -0.24 -13.51 3.19
N LEU A 139 -1.13 -14.50 3.21
CA LEU A 139 -2.35 -14.51 2.41
C LEU A 139 -3.52 -14.10 3.32
N ILE A 140 -4.19 -13.01 2.97
CA ILE A 140 -5.33 -12.46 3.72
C ILE A 140 -6.59 -12.45 2.84
N SER A 141 -7.74 -12.69 3.44
CA SER A 141 -9.04 -12.64 2.73
C SER A 141 -9.39 -11.19 2.38
N ALA A 142 -9.94 -10.97 1.19
CA ALA A 142 -10.49 -9.66 0.82
C ALA A 142 -11.72 -9.26 1.66
N GLN A 143 -12.44 -10.24 2.23
CA GLN A 143 -13.73 -10.00 2.91
C GLN A 143 -13.60 -9.30 4.27
N GLY A 144 -12.42 -9.32 4.91
CA GLY A 144 -12.19 -8.67 6.20
C GLY A 144 -11.57 -7.27 6.09
N ALA A 145 -11.34 -6.80 4.87
CA ALA A 145 -10.71 -5.52 4.64
C ALA A 145 -11.62 -4.36 5.04
N ARG A 146 -11.05 -3.29 5.59
CA ARG A 146 -11.78 -2.04 5.76
C ARG A 146 -11.99 -1.40 4.39
N ARG A 147 -13.12 -0.72 4.21
CA ARG A 147 -13.36 0.06 2.99
C ARG A 147 -12.55 1.34 3.05
N PHE A 148 -12.12 1.81 1.89
CA PHE A 148 -11.42 3.09 1.75
C PHE A 148 -12.16 4.23 2.41
N ASP A 149 -13.46 4.34 2.14
CA ASP A 149 -14.26 5.47 2.60
C ASP A 149 -14.44 5.49 4.12
N ASP A 150 -14.41 4.32 4.76
CA ASP A 150 -14.48 4.21 6.21
C ASP A 150 -13.20 4.75 6.89
N LEU A 151 -12.07 4.72 6.18
CA LEU A 151 -10.78 5.18 6.69
C LEU A 151 -10.44 6.61 6.28
N PHE A 152 -10.74 6.99 5.04
CA PHE A 152 -10.28 8.24 4.44
C PHE A 152 -11.44 9.22 4.19
N GLY A 153 -12.66 8.84 4.54
CA GLY A 153 -13.88 9.59 4.29
C GLY A 153 -14.42 9.37 2.88
N THR A 154 -15.61 9.91 2.61
CA THR A 154 -16.24 9.88 1.29
C THR A 154 -15.78 11.06 0.43
N PRO A 155 -15.82 10.95 -0.92
CA PRO A 155 -15.53 12.07 -1.80
C PRO A 155 -16.42 13.29 -1.49
N ASP A 156 -15.86 14.49 -1.63
CA ASP A 156 -16.63 15.71 -1.40
C ASP A 156 -17.54 15.98 -2.61
N VAL A 157 -18.85 15.71 -2.47
CA VAL A 157 -19.82 15.79 -3.57
C VAL A 157 -20.16 17.25 -3.95
N ALA A 158 -19.62 18.23 -3.24
CA ALA A 158 -19.99 19.64 -3.37
C ALA A 158 -19.55 20.36 -4.66
N GLN A 159 -18.86 19.68 -5.60
CA GLN A 159 -18.45 20.28 -6.90
C GLN A 159 -19.07 19.64 -8.15
N VAL A 160 -20.06 18.76 -8.02
CA VAL A 160 -20.87 18.35 -9.19
C VAL A 160 -22.08 19.26 -9.28
N GLY A 161 -21.92 20.36 -10.02
CA GLY A 161 -22.83 21.49 -10.08
C GLY A 161 -24.29 21.14 -10.37
N ILE A 162 -25.18 21.74 -9.59
CA ILE A 162 -26.46 22.24 -10.07
C ILE A 162 -26.11 23.39 -11.03
N ALA A 163 -25.95 23.08 -12.31
CA ALA A 163 -26.08 24.11 -13.35
C ALA A 163 -27.58 24.37 -13.54
N SER A 164 -27.96 25.61 -13.29
CA SER A 164 -29.30 26.16 -13.53
C SER A 164 -29.68 26.16 -15.01
#